data_AF-A0A940DNL4-F1
#
_entry.id   AF-A0A940DNL4-F1
#
_cell.length_a   1.000
_cell.length_b   1.000
_cell.length_c   1.000
_cell.angle_alpha   90.00
_cell.angle_beta   90.00
_cell.angle_gamma   90.00
#
_symmetry.space_group_name_H-M   'P 1'
#
loop_
_entity.id
_entity.type
_entity.pdbx_description
1 polymer ?
#
loop_
_entity_poly.entity_id
_entity_poly.type
_entity_poly.pdbx_seq_one_letter_code
_entity_poly.pdbx_strand_id
1 'polypeptide(L)'
;MTRREYRHEKVKDPVTGHHYWQTRKVELPSLDDERRMSLVADILGGKTTPEEVRKEYSLSSVSSIYAWIGKYVSQSGSLSLRESNEEDMSAKSKDDQIRELKAQLKQAQKEAELEKLRAKAYDTMIKVAEETFNIPIRKKSGTKR
;
A
#
# COMPACT_ATOMS: atom_id res chain seq x y z
N MET A 1 -27.20 -11.24 12.99
CA MET A 1 -28.13 -12.30 12.53
C MET A 1 -27.38 -13.65 12.57
N THR A 2 -28.03 -14.81 12.58
CA THR A 2 -27.36 -16.13 12.53
C THR A 2 -27.68 -16.82 11.20
N ARG A 3 -26.67 -17.37 10.53
CA ARG A 3 -26.84 -18.14 9.30
C ARG A 3 -27.24 -19.56 9.70
N ARG A 4 -28.40 -20.01 9.24
CA ARG A 4 -28.88 -21.39 9.47
C ARG A 4 -28.27 -22.29 8.41
N GLU A 5 -27.53 -23.30 8.83
CA GLU A 5 -26.94 -24.28 7.93
C GLU A 5 -27.36 -25.69 8.35
N TYR A 6 -27.59 -26.56 7.36
CA TYR A 6 -27.98 -27.95 7.57
C TYR A 6 -26.80 -28.84 7.24
N ARG A 7 -26.28 -29.56 8.24
CA ARG A 7 -25.20 -30.54 8.04
C ARG A 7 -25.80 -31.95 8.01
N HIS A 8 -25.37 -32.76 7.05
CA HIS A 8 -25.76 -34.17 6.96
C HIS A 8 -24.70 -35.02 7.66
N GLU A 9 -25.13 -35.86 8.59
CA GLU A 9 -24.26 -36.82 9.28
C GLU A 9 -24.83 -38.22 9.09
N LYS A 10 -23.94 -39.20 8.87
CA LYS A 10 -24.31 -40.60 8.73
C LYS A 10 -24.38 -41.21 10.13
N VAL A 11 -25.60 -41.43 10.62
CA VAL A 11 -25.85 -42.00 11.95
C VAL A 11 -26.20 -43.47 11.77
N LYS A 12 -25.62 -44.33 12.61
CA LYS A 12 -25.96 -45.74 12.68
C LYS A 12 -27.02 -45.94 13.76
N ASP A 13 -28.17 -46.49 13.37
CA ASP A 13 -29.21 -46.88 14.32
C ASP A 13 -28.68 -48.00 15.22
N PRO A 14 -28.65 -47.82 16.55
CA PRO A 14 -28.15 -48.84 17.48
C PRO A 14 -29.04 -50.08 17.55
N VAL A 15 -30.31 -49.99 17.12
CA VAL A 15 -31.30 -51.08 17.20
C VAL A 15 -31.35 -51.88 15.91
N THR A 16 -31.38 -51.19 14.77
CA THR A 16 -31.56 -51.84 13.46
C THR A 16 -30.25 -52.02 12.68
N GLY A 17 -29.16 -51.39 13.12
CA GLY A 17 -27.85 -51.43 12.46
C GLY A 17 -27.80 -50.71 11.11
N HIS A 18 -28.94 -50.19 10.63
CA HIS A 18 -29.04 -49.43 9.41
C HIS A 18 -28.41 -48.05 9.58
N HIS A 19 -27.80 -47.56 8.50
CA HIS A 19 -27.26 -46.23 8.45
C HIS A 19 -28.27 -45.30 7.78
N TYR A 20 -28.57 -44.19 8.42
CA TYR A 20 -29.42 -43.15 7.84
C TYR A 20 -28.70 -41.80 7.90
N TRP A 21 -29.11 -40.90 7.01
CA TRP A 21 -28.64 -39.53 7.01
C TRP A 21 -29.51 -38.73 7.97
N GLN A 22 -28.91 -38.20 9.04
CA GLN A 22 -29.57 -37.25 9.92
C GLN A 22 -29.13 -35.83 9.55
N THR A 23 -30.08 -34.90 9.43
CA THR A 23 -29.78 -33.48 9.28
C THR A 23 -29.69 -32.84 10.66
N ARG A 24 -28.51 -32.32 11.01
CA ARG A 24 -28.33 -31.51 12.20
C ARG A 24 -28.39 -30.04 11.81
N LYS A 25 -29.28 -29.29 12.46
CA LYS A 25 -29.33 -27.83 12.34
C LYS A 25 -28.17 -27.23 13.13
N VAL A 26 -27.30 -26.48 12.45
CA VAL A 26 -26.20 -25.74 13.09
C VAL A 26 -26.47 -24.24 12.91
N GLU A 27 -26.44 -23.51 14.02
CA GLU A 27 -26.55 -22.05 13.99
C GLU A 27 -25.14 -21.48 13.93
N LEU A 28 -24.74 -20.99 12.76
CA LEU A 28 -23.46 -20.32 12.60
C LEU A 28 -23.62 -18.81 12.75
N PRO A 29 -22.62 -18.12 13.33
CA PRO A 29 -22.61 -16.66 13.36
C PRO A 29 -22.72 -16.09 11.94
N SER A 30 -23.49 -15.01 11.75
CA SER A 30 -23.52 -14.35 10.44
C SER A 30 -22.12 -13.89 10.07
N LEU A 31 -21.72 -14.22 8.84
CA LEU A 31 -20.53 -13.71 8.19
C LEU A 31 -20.90 -12.36 7.58
N ASP A 32 -21.02 -11.34 8.43
CA ASP A 32 -21.16 -9.95 8.02
C ASP A 32 -19.82 -9.46 7.43
N ASP A 33 -19.84 -8.44 6.59
CA ASP A 33 -18.64 -7.97 5.88
C ASP A 33 -17.52 -7.53 6.84
N GLU A 34 -17.87 -6.92 7.98
CA GLU A 34 -16.90 -6.57 9.04
C GLU A 34 -16.18 -7.79 9.62
N ARG A 35 -16.91 -8.89 9.85
CA ARG A 35 -16.32 -10.13 10.36
C ARG A 35 -15.43 -10.80 9.32
N ARG A 36 -15.83 -10.76 8.05
CA ARG A 36 -14.98 -11.23 6.93
C ARG A 36 -13.69 -10.43 6.87
N MET A 37 -13.75 -9.11 7.04
CA MET A 37 -12.58 -8.23 7.06
C MET A 37 -11.65 -8.55 8.24
N SER A 38 -12.19 -8.76 9.44
CA SER A 38 -11.38 -9.14 10.61
C SER A 38 -10.64 -10.46 10.39
N LEU A 39 -11.32 -11.48 9.85
CA LEU A 39 -10.72 -12.78 9.55
C LEU A 39 -9.63 -12.67 8.48
N VAL A 40 -9.85 -11.86 7.43
CA VAL A 40 -8.85 -11.60 6.40
C VAL A 40 -7.62 -10.91 7.00
N ALA A 41 -7.79 -9.93 7.89
CA ALA A 41 -6.69 -9.25 8.56
C ALA A 41 -5.88 -10.20 9.46
N ASP A 42 -6.54 -11.13 10.17
CA ASP A 42 -5.84 -12.13 11.00
C ASP A 42 -5.11 -13.19 10.17
N ILE A 43 -5.64 -13.55 8.98
CA ILE A 43 -4.95 -14.41 8.01
C ILE A 43 -3.70 -13.73 7.45
N LEU A 44 -3.82 -12.48 7.00
CA LEU A 44 -2.69 -11.71 6.49
C LEU A 44 -1.65 -11.42 7.58
N GLY A 45 -2.09 -11.23 8.81
CA GLY A 45 -1.24 -11.10 10.00
C GLY A 45 -0.64 -12.41 10.49
N GLY A 46 -0.91 -13.55 9.83
CA GLY A 46 -0.33 -14.86 10.15
C GLY A 46 -0.82 -15.47 11.46
N LYS A 47 -1.90 -14.96 12.07
CA LYS A 47 -2.46 -15.49 13.32
C LYS A 47 -3.31 -16.74 13.10
N THR A 48 -3.92 -16.85 11.93
CA THR A 48 -4.82 -17.95 11.55
C THR A 48 -4.58 -18.36 10.11
N THR A 49 -4.73 -19.64 9.79
CA THR A 49 -4.65 -20.13 8.42
C THR A 49 -6.03 -20.15 7.74
N PRO A 50 -6.11 -20.01 6.40
CA PRO A 50 -7.36 -20.15 5.66
C PRO A 50 -8.07 -21.50 5.92
N GLU A 51 -7.30 -22.55 6.19
CA GLU A 51 -7.84 -23.89 6.51
C GLU A 51 -8.54 -23.92 7.87
N GLU A 52 -7.98 -23.26 8.88
CA GLU A 52 -8.58 -23.13 10.21
C GLU A 52 -9.88 -22.33 10.14
N VAL A 53 -9.89 -21.22 9.41
CA VAL A 53 -11.07 -20.39 9.21
C VAL A 53 -12.17 -21.15 8.45
N ARG A 54 -11.81 -21.98 7.46
CA ARG A 54 -12.78 -22.87 6.78
C ARG A 54 -13.43 -23.81 7.77
N LYS A 55 -12.65 -24.43 8.66
CA LYS A 55 -13.13 -25.43 9.62
C LYS A 55 -14.02 -24.80 10.68
N GLU A 56 -13.61 -23.66 11.23
CA GLU A 56 -14.34 -22.94 12.28
C GLU A 56 -15.68 -22.41 11.79
N TYR A 57 -15.70 -21.80 10.60
CA TYR A 57 -16.91 -21.23 10.01
C TYR A 57 -17.64 -22.19 9.06
N SER A 58 -17.25 -23.47 9.01
CA SER A 58 -17.82 -24.50 8.12
C SER A 58 -18.02 -24.02 6.69
N LEU A 59 -17.04 -23.29 6.15
CA LEU A 59 -17.14 -22.74 4.80
C LEU A 59 -17.06 -23.88 3.77
N SER A 60 -17.86 -23.76 2.72
CA SER A 60 -17.94 -24.78 1.67
C SER A 60 -16.64 -24.94 0.89
N SER A 61 -15.86 -23.87 0.74
CA SER A 61 -14.57 -23.90 0.05
C SER A 61 -13.59 -22.87 0.61
N VAL A 62 -12.30 -23.21 0.59
CA VAL A 62 -11.19 -22.28 0.88
C VAL A 62 -11.16 -21.14 -0.15
N SER A 63 -11.65 -21.38 -1.38
CA SER A 63 -11.75 -20.37 -2.43
C SER A 63 -12.60 -19.17 -2.01
N SER A 64 -13.60 -19.37 -1.14
CA SER A 64 -14.40 -18.26 -0.59
C SER A 64 -13.57 -17.32 0.26
N ILE A 65 -12.58 -17.84 0.99
CA ILE A 65 -11.67 -17.07 1.83
C ILE A 65 -10.70 -16.28 0.93
N TYR A 66 -10.11 -16.92 -0.07
CA TYR A 66 -9.27 -16.22 -1.04
C TYR A 66 -10.01 -15.14 -1.83
N ALA A 67 -11.31 -15.34 -2.12
CA ALA A 67 -12.14 -14.31 -2.71
C ALA A 67 -12.35 -13.11 -1.78
N TRP A 68 -12.46 -13.33 -0.46
CA TRP A 68 -12.52 -12.23 0.53
C TRP A 68 -11.18 -11.51 0.66
N ILE A 69 -10.07 -12.25 0.68
CA ILE A 69 -8.72 -11.67 0.67
C ILE A 69 -8.55 -10.78 -0.57
N GLY A 70 -8.89 -11.31 -1.75
CA GLY A 70 -8.83 -10.56 -3.01
C GLY A 70 -9.71 -9.32 -3.01
N LYS A 71 -10.97 -9.43 -2.54
CA LYS A 71 -11.89 -8.29 -2.41
C LYS A 71 -11.34 -7.24 -1.44
N TYR A 72 -10.79 -7.65 -0.30
CA TYR A 72 -10.24 -6.73 0.69
C TYR A 72 -8.99 -6.01 0.17
N VAL A 73 -8.04 -6.74 -0.41
CA VAL A 73 -6.82 -6.15 -1.00
C VAL A 73 -7.16 -5.23 -2.18
N SER A 74 -8.17 -5.60 -2.97
CA SER A 74 -8.64 -4.76 -4.09
C SER A 74 -9.38 -3.51 -3.61
N GLN A 75 -10.15 -3.60 -2.51
CA GLN A 75 -10.84 -2.47 -1.91
C GLN A 75 -9.89 -1.55 -1.14
N SER A 76 -8.89 -2.09 -0.46
CA SER A 76 -7.83 -1.30 0.17
C SER A 76 -6.99 -0.58 -0.90
N GLY A 77 -6.70 -1.23 -2.03
CA GLY A 77 -6.04 -0.60 -3.18
C GLY A 77 -6.93 0.39 -3.95
N SER A 78 -8.25 0.17 -3.98
CA SER A 78 -9.20 1.08 -4.66
C SER A 78 -9.45 2.39 -3.90
N LEU A 79 -9.08 2.48 -2.61
CA LEU A 79 -9.09 3.74 -1.85
C LEU A 79 -7.79 4.55 -2.01
N SER A 80 -6.80 4.03 -2.72
CA SER A 80 -5.57 4.74 -3.06
C SER A 80 -5.36 4.81 -4.58
N LEU A 81 -6.24 5.54 -5.27
CA LEU A 81 -5.83 6.25 -6.49
C LEU A 81 -5.05 7.51 -6.08
N ARG A 82 -4.00 7.28 -5.30
CA ARG A 82 -2.91 8.19 -5.00
C ARG A 82 -1.70 7.30 -4.83
N GLU A 83 -0.79 7.44 -5.79
CA GLU A 83 0.53 6.84 -5.88
C GLU A 83 1.11 6.39 -4.53
N SER A 84 1.16 5.08 -4.29
CA SER A 84 2.00 4.48 -3.25
C SER A 84 2.48 3.11 -3.70
N ASN A 85 3.63 3.10 -4.37
CA ASN A 85 4.51 1.93 -4.42
C ASN A 85 5.04 1.70 -2.99
N GLU A 86 4.33 0.94 -2.16
CA GLU A 86 4.67 0.81 -0.74
C GLU A 86 4.56 -0.61 -0.16
N GLU A 87 4.70 -1.70 -0.93
CA GLU A 87 4.68 -3.04 -0.31
C GLU A 87 5.78 -4.02 -0.78
N ASP A 88 6.88 -3.54 -1.38
CA ASP A 88 8.05 -4.38 -1.70
C ASP A 88 9.40 -3.79 -1.20
N MET A 89 9.36 -2.90 -0.20
CA MET A 89 10.53 -2.15 0.28
C MET A 89 10.94 -2.41 1.74
N SER A 90 10.37 -3.45 2.38
CA SER A 90 10.67 -3.77 3.78
C SER A 90 12.09 -4.35 4.02
N ALA A 91 12.80 -4.77 2.96
CA ALA A 91 14.10 -5.44 3.10
C ALA A 91 15.31 -4.67 2.55
N LYS A 92 15.15 -3.45 2.01
CA LYS A 92 16.29 -2.56 1.72
C LYS A 92 16.36 -1.53 2.84
N SER A 93 17.36 -1.70 3.70
CA SER A 93 17.56 -0.96 4.96
C SER A 93 17.25 0.53 4.80
N LYS A 94 16.56 1.11 5.77
CA LYS A 94 16.29 2.57 5.86
C LYS A 94 17.55 3.40 5.62
N ASP A 95 18.73 2.85 5.92
CA ASP A 95 20.03 3.46 5.65
C ASP A 95 20.36 3.62 4.16
N ASP A 96 19.94 2.68 3.31
CA ASP A 96 20.13 2.79 1.86
C ASP A 96 19.26 3.89 1.26
N GLN A 97 18.02 4.04 1.73
CA GLN A 97 17.14 5.15 1.35
C GLN A 97 17.71 6.50 1.80
N ILE A 98 18.23 6.58 3.03
CA ILE A 98 18.88 7.79 3.53
C ILE A 98 20.13 8.13 2.72
N ARG A 99 20.92 7.13 2.31
CA ARG A 99 22.10 7.32 1.46
C ARG A 99 21.72 7.86 0.08
N GLU A 100 20.70 7.28 -0.54
CA GLU A 100 20.20 7.69 -1.85
C GLU A 100 19.66 9.13 -1.81
N LEU A 101 18.81 9.45 -0.83
CA LEU A 101 18.29 10.82 -0.65
C LEU A 101 19.39 11.84 -0.41
N LYS A 102 20.43 11.50 0.38
CA LYS A 102 21.60 12.36 0.58
C LYS A 102 22.40 12.57 -0.71
N ALA A 103 22.53 11.54 -1.54
CA ALA A 103 23.21 11.64 -2.83
C ALA A 103 22.47 12.61 -3.78
N GLN A 104 21.15 12.48 -3.86
CA GLN A 104 20.31 13.38 -4.67
C GLN A 104 20.39 14.83 -4.19
N LEU A 105 20.32 15.06 -2.87
CA LEU A 105 20.48 16.40 -2.32
C LEU A 105 21.85 17.01 -2.66
N LYS A 106 22.92 16.21 -2.56
CA LYS A 106 24.27 16.68 -2.90
C LYS A 106 24.38 17.03 -4.38
N GLN A 107 23.77 16.24 -5.26
CA GLN A 107 23.75 16.53 -6.70
C GLN A 107 22.98 17.82 -6.99
N ALA A 108 21.77 17.96 -6.45
CA ALA A 108 20.96 19.16 -6.62
C ALA A 108 21.66 20.43 -6.09
N GLN A 109 22.34 20.33 -4.94
CA GLN A 109 23.14 21.43 -4.40
C GLN A 109 24.29 21.82 -5.32
N LYS A 110 24.99 20.84 -5.91
CA LYS A 110 26.09 21.09 -6.83
C LYS A 110 25.61 21.76 -8.12
N GLU A 111 24.47 21.33 -8.65
CA GLU A 111 23.84 21.95 -9.82
C GLU A 111 23.45 23.41 -9.52
N ALA A 112 22.82 23.65 -8.38
CA ALA A 112 22.46 25.00 -7.95
C ALA A 112 23.68 25.91 -7.71
N GLU A 113 24.79 25.36 -7.20
CA GLU A 113 26.04 26.10 -7.03
C GLU A 113 26.66 26.47 -8.37
N LEU A 114 26.67 25.54 -9.33
CA LEU A 114 27.17 25.78 -10.68
C LEU A 114 26.36 26.88 -11.37
N GLU A 115 25.03 26.84 -11.29
CA GLU A 115 24.17 27.89 -11.84
C GLU A 115 24.44 29.25 -11.21
N LYS A 116 24.61 29.31 -9.88
CA LYS A 116 24.99 30.56 -9.18
C LYS A 116 26.34 31.08 -9.64
N LEU A 117 27.33 30.22 -9.83
CA LEU A 117 28.64 30.59 -10.36
C LEU A 117 28.54 31.10 -11.79
N ARG A 118 27.74 30.44 -12.63
CA ARG A 118 27.49 30.85 -14.02
C ARG A 118 26.83 32.22 -14.08
N ALA A 119 25.83 32.47 -13.24
CA ALA A 119 25.18 33.78 -13.14
C ALA A 119 26.17 34.87 -12.72
N LYS A 120 27.00 34.61 -11.69
CA LYS A 120 28.06 35.54 -11.27
C LYS A 120 29.08 35.80 -12.38
N ALA A 121 29.50 34.77 -13.12
CA ALA A 121 30.43 34.91 -14.23
C ALA A 121 29.85 35.82 -15.32
N TYR A 122 28.58 35.64 -15.68
CA TYR A 122 27.90 36.53 -16.62
C TYR A 122 27.79 37.97 -16.10
N ASP A 123 27.43 38.17 -14.83
CA ASP A 123 27.43 39.50 -14.23
C ASP A 123 28.81 40.16 -14.30
N THR A 124 29.89 39.42 -14.04
CA THR A 124 31.26 39.96 -14.13
C THR A 124 31.66 40.28 -15.56
N MET A 125 31.31 39.43 -16.52
CA MET A 125 31.60 39.64 -17.94
C MET A 125 30.87 40.89 -18.46
N ILE A 126 29.63 41.12 -18.04
CA ILE A 126 28.87 42.33 -18.36
C ILE A 126 29.60 43.56 -17.80
N LYS A 127 30.03 43.55 -16.54
CA LYS A 127 30.77 44.68 -15.94
C LYS A 127 32.04 45.01 -16.72
N VAL A 128 32.86 44.00 -17.02
CA VAL A 128 34.11 44.19 -17.78
C VAL A 128 33.83 44.77 -19.17
N ALA A 129 32.77 44.31 -19.85
CA ALA A 129 32.37 44.84 -21.15
C ALA A 129 31.87 46.29 -21.06
N GLU A 130 31.06 46.63 -20.05
CA GLU A 130 30.61 48.00 -19.82
C GLU A 130 31.79 48.94 -19.52
N GLU A 131 32.77 48.50 -18.73
CA GLU A 131 33.98 49.27 -18.40
C GLU A 131 34.90 49.47 -19.61
N THR A 132 35.09 48.42 -20.43
CA THR A 132 36.04 48.45 -21.57
C THR A 132 35.48 49.21 -22.77
N PHE A 133 34.20 49.00 -23.10
CA PHE A 133 33.58 49.56 -24.29
C PHE A 133 32.74 50.81 -24.00
N ASN A 134 32.50 51.14 -22.73
CA ASN A 134 31.71 52.28 -22.28
C ASN A 134 30.27 52.32 -22.87
N ILE A 135 29.74 51.14 -23.20
CA ILE A 135 28.37 50.96 -23.69
C ILE A 135 27.53 50.39 -22.54
N PRO A 136 26.38 51.00 -22.19
CA PRO A 136 25.50 50.47 -21.14
C PRO A 136 24.76 49.23 -21.66
N ILE A 137 25.02 48.07 -21.06
CA ILE A 137 24.40 46.79 -21.42
C ILE A 137 23.26 46.47 -20.45
N ARG A 138 23.46 46.72 -19.16
CA ARG A 138 22.46 46.49 -18.11
C ARG A 138 21.64 47.75 -17.85
N LYS A 139 20.31 47.57 -17.75
CA LYS A 139 19.42 48.65 -17.32
C LYS A 139 19.76 49.07 -15.89
N LYS A 140 20.28 50.30 -15.72
CA LYS A 140 20.54 50.85 -14.39
C LYS A 140 19.20 51.15 -13.72
N SER A 141 19.00 50.63 -12.51
CA SER A 141 17.79 50.91 -11.73
C SER A 141 17.82 52.37 -11.27
N GLY A 142 17.11 53.25 -11.99
CA GLY A 142 16.72 54.59 -11.56
C GLY A 142 15.31 54.88 -12.10
N THR A 143 14.38 55.53 -11.38
CA THR A 143 14.46 56.35 -10.17
C THR A 143 13.13 56.28 -9.39
N LYS A 144 13.27 56.43 -8.07
CA LYS A 144 12.28 56.78 -7.03
C LYS A 144 11.13 57.68 -7.53
N ARG A 145 9.89 57.25 -7.29
CA ARG A 145 8.73 58.11 -7.03
C ARG A 145 8.03 57.57 -5.81
#